data_AF-A0A1X2IMI6-F1
#
_entry.id   AF-A0A1X2IMI6-F1
#
_cell.length_a   1.000
_cell.length_b   1.000
_cell.length_c   1.000
_cell.angle_alpha   90.00
_cell.angle_beta   90.00
_cell.angle_gamma   90.00
#
_symmetry.space_group_name_H-M   'P 1'
#
loop_
_entity.id
_entity.type
_entity.pdbx_description
1 polymer ?
#
loop_
_entity_poly.entity_id
_entity_poly.type
_entity_poly.pdbx_seq_one_letter_code
_entity_poly.pdbx_strand_id
1 'polypeptide(L)'
;MVVKALILGAGYGTRLQRDLESNSSYHHLLGVPKALLPLGGRDCLITHWLDRLTASGFSKTDDIYVVTNEASIKDFYLWAERHDIPSDHIINDGTTSNASRLGAVPDILFGIDAMAANTNDDLSVLVLGGDTLFLHDFDLDQFLAQKQKGACLVTTYTVETNQVHKFGIVETDHQGIIRSFLEKPSPDQTESRLACPCFYLLDSAAIPLVRGFLSDCKTKQLGLEHYDATGKALAYLYPRIPLHTHTISGRIDVGGLQSYIDANDYFAKK
;
A
#
# COMPACT_ATOMS: atom_id res chain seq x y z
N MET A 1 -3.03 9.14 20.63
CA MET A 1 -3.31 8.85 19.21
C MET A 1 -2.51 7.62 18.90
N VAL A 2 -3.16 6.52 18.55
CA VAL A 2 -2.49 5.25 18.27
C VAL A 2 -2.29 5.16 16.76
N VAL A 3 -1.07 4.81 16.32
CA VAL A 3 -0.77 4.57 14.91
C VAL A 3 -0.48 3.09 14.75
N LYS A 4 -1.26 2.42 13.90
CA LYS A 4 -1.02 1.03 13.50
C LYS A 4 -0.70 0.96 12.02
N ALA A 5 0.04 -0.06 11.59
CA ALA A 5 0.41 -0.29 10.21
C ALA A 5 -0.45 -1.41 9.59
N LEU A 6 -0.94 -1.15 8.38
CA LEU A 6 -1.69 -2.10 7.57
C LEU A 6 -0.96 -2.34 6.24
N ILE A 7 -0.50 -3.56 6.02
CA ILE A 7 0.16 -3.96 4.77
C ILE A 7 -0.85 -4.66 3.87
N LEU A 8 -0.99 -4.17 2.64
CA LEU A 8 -1.90 -4.74 1.64
C LEU A 8 -1.20 -5.88 0.87
N GLY A 9 -1.63 -7.12 1.13
CA GLY A 9 -1.11 -8.35 0.54
C GLY A 9 -2.12 -9.18 -0.27
N ALA A 10 -3.38 -8.73 -0.39
CA ALA A 10 -4.46 -9.47 -1.05
C ALA A 10 -4.40 -9.46 -2.60
N GLY A 11 -3.42 -8.79 -3.20
CA GLY A 11 -3.26 -8.72 -4.66
C GLY A 11 -2.79 -10.05 -5.27
N TYR A 12 -3.52 -10.53 -6.28
CA TYR A 12 -3.23 -11.82 -6.96
C TYR A 12 -2.03 -11.79 -7.93
N GLY A 13 -1.42 -10.62 -8.16
CA GLY A 13 -0.17 -10.52 -8.93
C GLY A 13 -0.22 -11.09 -10.36
N THR A 14 -1.39 -11.08 -11.02
CA THR A 14 -1.65 -11.80 -12.28
C THR A 14 -0.68 -11.49 -13.42
N ARG A 15 -0.13 -10.27 -13.49
CA ARG A 15 0.92 -9.93 -14.47
C ARG A 15 2.21 -10.70 -14.19
N LEU A 16 2.71 -10.65 -12.96
CA LEU A 16 3.92 -11.37 -12.57
C LEU A 16 3.75 -12.88 -12.77
N GLN A 17 2.61 -13.45 -12.36
CA GLN A 17 2.37 -14.90 -12.53
C GLN A 17 2.44 -15.32 -14.01
N ARG A 18 1.86 -14.53 -14.93
CA ARG A 18 1.99 -14.77 -16.38
C ARG A 18 3.42 -14.64 -16.89
N ASP A 19 4.15 -13.61 -16.42
CA ASP A 19 5.55 -13.43 -16.80
C ASP A 19 6.40 -14.65 -16.35
N LEU A 20 6.14 -15.16 -15.13
CA LEU A 20 6.81 -16.33 -14.55
C LEU A 20 6.50 -17.60 -15.34
N GLU A 21 5.24 -17.87 -15.71
CA GLU A 21 4.87 -19.02 -16.55
C GLU A 21 5.71 -19.06 -17.84
N SER A 22 5.98 -17.89 -18.44
CA SER A 22 6.76 -17.76 -19.67
C SER A 22 8.29 -17.80 -19.48
N ASN A 23 8.80 -17.87 -18.24
CA ASN A 23 10.23 -17.79 -17.94
C ASN A 23 10.70 -18.89 -16.97
N SER A 24 11.26 -19.97 -17.51
CA SER A 24 11.69 -21.16 -16.75
C SER A 24 12.76 -20.88 -15.69
N SER A 25 13.57 -19.82 -15.84
CA SER A 25 14.61 -19.49 -14.86
C SER A 25 14.04 -19.02 -13.52
N TYR A 26 12.80 -18.51 -13.53
CA TYR A 26 12.12 -17.98 -12.34
C TYR A 26 10.90 -18.80 -11.92
N HIS A 27 10.70 -20.01 -12.46
CA HIS A 27 9.56 -20.89 -12.12
C HIS A 27 9.44 -21.23 -10.64
N HIS A 28 10.54 -21.17 -9.88
CA HIS A 28 10.52 -21.35 -8.43
C HIS A 28 9.73 -20.27 -7.67
N LEU A 29 9.39 -19.15 -8.32
CA LEU A 29 8.54 -18.07 -7.78
C LEU A 29 7.06 -18.21 -8.15
N LEU A 30 6.72 -19.17 -9.02
CA LEU A 30 5.34 -19.35 -9.47
C LEU A 30 4.44 -19.74 -8.29
N GLY A 31 3.29 -19.08 -8.17
CA GLY A 31 2.35 -19.27 -7.06
C GLY A 31 2.71 -18.54 -5.77
N VAL A 32 3.93 -17.99 -5.64
CA VAL A 32 4.30 -17.21 -4.46
C VAL A 32 3.50 -15.90 -4.44
N PRO A 33 2.78 -15.57 -3.35
CA PRO A 33 2.08 -14.30 -3.23
C PRO A 33 3.06 -13.15 -3.39
N LYS A 34 2.66 -12.12 -4.13
CA LYS A 34 3.58 -11.07 -4.56
C LYS A 34 4.28 -10.39 -3.37
N ALA A 35 3.54 -10.11 -2.30
CA ALA A 35 4.07 -9.49 -1.08
C ALA A 35 5.10 -10.38 -0.33
N LEU A 36 5.10 -11.69 -0.62
CA LEU A 36 5.98 -12.69 -0.02
C LEU A 36 7.11 -13.15 -0.96
N LEU A 37 7.33 -12.46 -2.09
CA LEU A 37 8.46 -12.80 -2.97
C LEU A 37 9.80 -12.57 -2.25
N PRO A 38 10.76 -13.51 -2.38
CA PRO A 38 12.08 -13.35 -1.81
C PRO A 38 12.83 -12.20 -2.48
N LEU A 39 13.51 -11.36 -1.68
CA LEU A 39 14.10 -10.12 -2.18
C LEU A 39 15.41 -9.76 -1.47
N GLY A 40 16.46 -9.51 -2.25
CA GLY A 40 17.72 -8.92 -1.78
C GLY A 40 18.52 -9.82 -0.83
N GLY A 41 18.35 -11.14 -0.91
CA GLY A 41 18.95 -12.09 0.04
C GLY A 41 18.39 -11.98 1.46
N ARG A 42 17.27 -11.27 1.66
CA ARG A 42 16.44 -11.26 2.88
C ARG A 42 15.32 -12.31 2.74
N ASP A 43 14.34 -12.30 3.64
CA ASP A 43 13.17 -13.19 3.57
C ASP A 43 12.25 -12.84 2.41
N CYS A 44 11.50 -11.73 2.49
CA CYS A 44 10.57 -11.33 1.44
C CYS A 44 10.29 -9.82 1.40
N LEU A 45 9.60 -9.35 0.36
CA LEU A 45 9.21 -7.94 0.17
C LEU A 45 8.66 -7.28 1.44
N ILE A 46 7.60 -7.81 2.05
CA ILE A 46 6.99 -7.20 3.24
C ILE A 46 7.86 -7.28 4.49
N THR A 47 8.87 -8.17 4.53
CA THR A 47 9.82 -8.22 5.64
C THR A 47 10.68 -6.95 5.69
N HIS A 48 10.95 -6.31 4.56
CA HIS A 48 11.63 -5.00 4.55
C HIS A 48 10.77 -3.90 5.20
N TRP A 49 9.45 -3.97 5.09
CA TRP A 49 8.55 -3.08 5.84
C TRP A 49 8.50 -3.45 7.31
N LEU A 50 8.42 -4.74 7.65
CA LEU A 50 8.45 -5.19 9.03
C LEU A 50 9.72 -4.72 9.75
N ASP A 51 10.89 -4.88 9.14
CA ASP A 51 12.17 -4.43 9.69
C ASP A 51 12.15 -2.90 9.94
N ARG A 52 11.62 -2.11 8.98
CA ARG A 52 11.54 -0.65 9.12
C ARG A 52 10.54 -0.19 10.18
N LEU A 53 9.35 -0.79 10.20
CA LEU A 53 8.29 -0.50 11.18
C LEU A 53 8.77 -0.80 12.60
N THR A 54 9.38 -1.96 12.81
CA THR A 54 9.88 -2.37 14.13
C THR A 54 11.07 -1.51 14.60
N ALA A 55 11.95 -1.10 13.68
CA ALA A 55 13.00 -0.13 13.99
C ALA A 55 12.45 1.24 14.43
N SER A 56 11.30 1.66 13.88
CA SER A 56 10.54 2.86 14.28
C SER A 56 9.61 2.64 15.49
N GLY A 57 9.72 1.51 16.18
CA GLY A 57 9.02 1.24 17.44
C GLY A 57 7.61 0.66 17.32
N PHE A 58 7.16 0.23 16.15
CA PHE A 58 5.89 -0.50 16.01
C PHE A 58 6.00 -1.89 16.63
N SER A 59 5.06 -2.22 17.52
CA SER A 59 4.97 -3.56 18.10
C SER A 59 4.46 -4.55 17.07
N LYS A 60 5.22 -5.64 16.86
CA LYS A 60 4.79 -6.77 16.03
C LYS A 60 3.47 -7.38 16.50
N THR A 61 3.25 -7.42 17.81
CA THR A 61 2.11 -8.06 18.45
C THR A 61 0.90 -7.17 18.59
N ASP A 62 1.04 -5.85 18.41
CA ASP A 62 -0.05 -4.90 18.68
C ASP A 62 -0.37 -3.99 17.49
N ASP A 63 0.62 -3.65 16.66
CA ASP A 63 0.52 -2.53 15.73
C ASP A 63 0.58 -2.92 14.25
N ILE A 64 1.04 -4.11 13.90
CA ILE A 64 1.29 -4.50 12.50
C ILE A 64 0.28 -5.56 12.04
N TYR A 65 -0.47 -5.23 10.98
CA TYR A 65 -1.50 -6.08 10.38
C TYR A 65 -1.24 -6.25 8.89
N VAL A 66 -1.69 -7.37 8.35
CA VAL A 66 -1.61 -7.68 6.91
C VAL A 66 -2.98 -8.11 6.41
N VAL A 67 -3.50 -7.47 5.36
CA VAL A 67 -4.68 -7.98 4.65
C VAL A 67 -4.24 -8.88 3.52
N THR A 68 -4.79 -10.08 3.46
CA THR A 68 -4.55 -11.05 2.39
C THR A 68 -5.86 -11.73 1.96
N ASN A 69 -5.75 -12.72 1.08
CA ASN A 69 -6.87 -13.47 0.54
C ASN A 69 -6.81 -14.96 0.93
N GLU A 70 -7.93 -15.67 0.78
CA GLU A 70 -8.06 -17.09 1.13
C GLU A 70 -7.10 -17.95 0.31
N ALA A 71 -6.82 -17.58 -0.93
CA ALA A 71 -5.88 -18.31 -1.78
C ALA A 71 -4.43 -18.27 -1.24
N SER A 72 -4.05 -17.19 -0.56
CA SER A 72 -2.68 -16.93 -0.08
C SER A 72 -2.54 -17.06 1.44
N ILE A 73 -3.64 -17.23 2.18
CA ILE A 73 -3.68 -17.12 3.65
C ILE A 73 -2.66 -18.02 4.35
N LYS A 74 -2.45 -19.23 3.82
CA LYS A 74 -1.50 -20.21 4.38
C LYS A 74 -0.06 -19.70 4.34
N ASP A 75 0.34 -19.07 3.24
CA ASP A 75 1.70 -18.53 3.08
C ASP A 75 1.94 -17.35 4.04
N PHE A 76 0.91 -16.52 4.24
CA PHE A 76 0.98 -15.42 5.19
C PHE A 76 0.99 -15.87 6.64
N TYR A 77 0.29 -16.95 7.02
CA TYR A 77 0.42 -17.54 8.36
C TYR A 77 1.82 -18.09 8.60
N LEU A 78 2.41 -18.78 7.62
CA LEU A 78 3.80 -19.25 7.73
C LEU A 78 4.78 -18.08 7.86
N TRP A 79 4.56 -16.99 7.13
CA TRP A 79 5.36 -15.77 7.28
C TRP A 79 5.17 -15.15 8.68
N ALA A 80 3.93 -15.05 9.15
CA ALA A 80 3.61 -14.48 10.46
C ALA A 80 4.27 -15.26 11.60
N GLU A 81 4.19 -16.60 11.57
CA GLU A 81 4.83 -17.50 12.54
C GLU A 81 6.35 -17.28 12.60
N ARG A 82 7.02 -17.19 11.44
CA ARG A 82 8.48 -16.97 11.39
C ARG A 82 8.92 -15.62 11.94
N HIS A 83 8.01 -14.65 12.00
CA HIS A 83 8.30 -13.27 12.36
C HIS A 83 7.68 -12.83 13.67
N ASP A 84 7.06 -13.74 14.42
CA ASP A 84 6.36 -13.48 15.68
C ASP A 84 5.19 -12.49 15.53
N ILE A 85 4.48 -12.55 14.39
CA ILE A 85 3.25 -11.78 14.15
C ILE A 85 2.05 -12.67 14.55
N PRO A 86 1.12 -12.19 15.39
CA PRO A 86 -0.07 -12.95 15.75
C PRO A 86 -0.89 -13.36 14.53
N SER A 87 -1.43 -14.58 14.53
CA SER A 87 -2.21 -15.07 13.39
C SER A 87 -3.47 -14.25 13.14
N ASP A 88 -4.08 -13.68 14.19
CA ASP A 88 -5.24 -12.79 14.09
C ASP A 88 -4.90 -11.39 13.54
N HIS A 89 -3.61 -11.08 13.32
CA HIS A 89 -3.18 -9.90 12.57
C HIS A 89 -3.09 -10.15 11.05
N ILE A 90 -3.26 -11.41 10.62
CA ILE A 90 -3.37 -11.78 9.21
C ILE A 90 -4.85 -11.83 8.84
N ILE A 91 -5.31 -10.76 8.23
CA ILE A 91 -6.72 -10.49 7.95
C ILE A 91 -7.07 -11.05 6.58
N ASN A 92 -7.90 -12.10 6.56
CA ASN A 92 -8.33 -12.77 5.34
C ASN A 92 -9.60 -12.14 4.77
N ASP A 93 -9.52 -11.54 3.58
CA ASP A 93 -10.65 -10.93 2.87
C ASP A 93 -11.69 -11.95 2.35
N GLY A 94 -11.38 -13.25 2.45
CA GLY A 94 -12.24 -14.37 2.05
C GLY A 94 -12.29 -14.64 0.54
N THR A 95 -11.56 -13.86 -0.27
CA THR A 95 -11.54 -14.02 -1.72
C THR A 95 -10.62 -15.16 -2.13
N THR A 96 -11.04 -15.92 -3.15
CA THR A 96 -10.31 -17.12 -3.61
C THR A 96 -9.76 -16.98 -5.02
N SER A 97 -10.05 -15.87 -5.72
CA SER A 97 -9.56 -15.61 -7.07
C SER A 97 -9.49 -14.12 -7.39
N ASN A 98 -8.68 -13.76 -8.38
CA ASN A 98 -8.63 -12.38 -8.88
C ASN A 98 -9.99 -11.87 -9.40
N ALA A 99 -10.85 -12.76 -9.90
CA ALA A 99 -12.17 -12.38 -10.40
C ALA A 99 -13.15 -11.99 -9.28
N SER A 100 -12.98 -12.57 -8.09
CA SER A 100 -13.80 -12.31 -6.90
C SER A 100 -13.18 -11.31 -5.91
N ARG A 101 -12.06 -10.67 -6.28
CA ARG A 101 -11.35 -9.70 -5.42
C ARG A 101 -12.27 -8.56 -4.99
N LEU A 102 -12.11 -8.10 -3.74
CA LEU A 102 -12.86 -6.96 -3.22
C LEU A 102 -12.36 -5.65 -3.82
N GLY A 103 -11.04 -5.55 -3.98
CA GLY A 103 -10.33 -4.39 -4.47
C GLY A 103 -9.62 -3.63 -3.37
N ALA A 104 -8.64 -2.79 -3.75
CA ALA A 104 -7.68 -2.28 -2.78
C ALA A 104 -8.28 -1.32 -1.73
N VAL A 105 -9.30 -0.51 -2.06
CA VAL A 105 -9.93 0.36 -1.06
C VAL A 105 -10.83 -0.42 -0.07
N PRO A 106 -11.63 -1.40 -0.52
CA PRO A 106 -12.27 -2.36 0.37
C PRO A 106 -11.29 -3.08 1.31
N ASP A 107 -10.14 -3.55 0.80
CA ASP A 107 -9.13 -4.21 1.63
C ASP A 107 -8.58 -3.29 2.72
N ILE A 108 -8.33 -2.02 2.39
CA ILE A 108 -7.94 -0.99 3.38
C ILE A 108 -9.00 -0.91 4.49
N LEU A 109 -10.28 -0.74 4.14
CA LEU A 109 -11.32 -0.60 5.15
C LEU A 109 -11.49 -1.88 5.97
N PHE A 110 -11.40 -3.05 5.33
CA PHE A 110 -11.53 -4.35 6.00
C PHE A 110 -10.43 -4.55 7.05
N GLY A 111 -9.18 -4.24 6.72
CA GLY A 111 -8.07 -4.27 7.67
C GLY A 111 -8.22 -3.24 8.80
N ILE A 112 -8.66 -2.02 8.48
CA ILE A 112 -8.92 -0.99 9.50
C ILE A 112 -10.01 -1.42 10.47
N ASP A 113 -11.10 -1.99 9.98
CA ASP A 113 -12.21 -2.46 10.83
C ASP A 113 -11.76 -3.60 11.77
N ALA A 114 -10.90 -4.51 11.29
CA ALA A 114 -10.30 -5.56 12.13
C ALA A 114 -9.39 -4.98 13.23
N MET A 115 -8.57 -3.98 12.89
CA MET A 115 -7.72 -3.29 13.87
C MET A 115 -8.52 -2.50 14.91
N ALA A 116 -9.63 -1.88 14.46
CA ALA A 116 -10.49 -1.06 15.30
C ALA A 116 -11.22 -1.89 16.37
N ALA A 117 -11.49 -3.17 16.10
CA ALA A 117 -12.16 -4.07 17.05
C ALA A 117 -11.40 -4.22 18.39
N ASN A 118 -10.08 -3.97 18.37
CA ASN A 118 -9.19 -4.13 19.52
C ASN A 118 -8.70 -2.79 20.10
N THR A 119 -9.32 -1.66 19.75
CA THR A 119 -8.91 -0.35 20.27
C THR A 119 -10.11 0.54 20.62
N ASN A 120 -9.99 1.27 21.74
CA ASN A 120 -10.96 2.29 22.14
C ASN A 120 -10.48 3.73 21.81
N ASP A 121 -9.27 3.86 21.25
CA ASP A 121 -8.64 5.14 20.95
C ASP A 121 -8.88 5.60 19.51
N ASP A 122 -8.68 6.90 19.26
CA ASP A 122 -8.57 7.47 17.91
C ASP A 122 -7.41 6.79 17.14
N LEU A 123 -7.77 5.81 16.32
CA LEU A 123 -6.87 4.99 15.52
C LEU A 123 -6.51 5.71 14.21
N SER A 124 -5.24 6.07 14.06
CA SER A 124 -4.66 6.43 12.76
C SER A 124 -3.96 5.22 12.16
N VAL A 125 -3.95 5.12 10.83
CA VAL A 125 -3.50 3.91 10.14
C VAL A 125 -2.50 4.25 9.04
N LEU A 126 -1.30 3.67 9.14
CA LEU A 126 -0.29 3.67 8.09
C LEU A 126 -0.56 2.53 7.12
N VAL A 127 -1.12 2.84 5.96
CA VAL A 127 -1.43 1.89 4.88
C VAL A 127 -0.24 1.78 3.94
N LEU A 128 0.23 0.56 3.70
CA LEU A 128 1.40 0.24 2.88
C LEU A 128 1.02 -0.74 1.77
N GLY A 129 1.45 -0.49 0.53
CA GLY A 129 1.39 -1.50 -0.53
C GLY A 129 2.41 -2.60 -0.30
N GLY A 130 1.99 -3.87 -0.19
CA GLY A 130 2.91 -5.00 0.01
C GLY A 130 3.83 -5.30 -1.17
N ASP A 131 3.60 -4.66 -2.32
CA ASP A 131 4.43 -4.77 -3.52
C ASP A 131 5.33 -3.57 -3.80
N THR A 132 5.26 -2.55 -2.94
CA THR A 132 6.01 -1.31 -3.10
C THR A 132 6.99 -1.16 -1.95
N LEU A 133 8.25 -0.87 -2.25
CA LEU A 133 9.28 -0.46 -1.30
C LEU A 133 9.83 0.91 -1.68
N PHE A 134 10.39 1.64 -0.72
CA PHE A 134 11.11 2.89 -0.99
C PHE A 134 12.62 2.67 -1.07
N LEU A 135 13.30 3.63 -1.70
CA LEU A 135 14.75 3.65 -1.77
C LEU A 135 15.36 3.71 -0.36
N HIS A 136 16.64 3.34 -0.25
CA HIS A 136 17.34 3.16 1.02
C HIS A 136 17.41 4.42 1.89
N ASP A 137 17.28 5.60 1.29
CA ASP A 137 17.33 6.89 1.97
C ASP A 137 15.99 7.33 2.60
N PHE A 138 14.91 6.55 2.44
CA PHE A 138 13.64 6.87 3.10
C PHE A 138 13.72 6.66 4.63
N ASP A 139 13.40 7.72 5.38
CA ASP A 139 13.33 7.74 6.83
C ASP A 139 11.87 7.72 7.31
N LEU A 140 11.48 6.61 7.95
CA LEU A 140 10.12 6.43 8.47
C LEU A 140 9.86 7.33 9.69
N ASP A 141 10.84 7.57 10.56
CA ASP A 141 10.67 8.41 11.74
C ASP A 141 10.46 9.87 11.33
N GLN A 142 11.23 10.33 10.34
CA GLN A 142 11.06 11.66 9.76
C GLN A 142 9.67 11.84 9.14
N PHE A 143 9.17 10.81 8.44
CA PHE A 143 7.81 10.82 7.90
C PHE A 143 6.77 10.90 9.03
N LEU A 144 6.85 10.03 10.03
CA LEU A 144 5.89 9.97 11.13
C LEU A 144 5.85 11.27 11.95
N ALA A 145 7.00 11.92 12.14
CA ALA A 145 7.11 13.20 12.84
C ALA A 145 6.34 14.35 12.15
N GLN A 146 6.02 14.24 10.87
CA GLN A 146 5.25 15.24 10.12
C GLN A 146 3.73 15.08 10.27
N LYS A 147 3.27 14.05 10.99
CA LYS A 147 1.84 13.81 11.19
C LYS A 147 1.20 14.98 11.96
N GLN A 148 0.19 15.60 11.35
CA GLN A 148 -0.63 16.63 11.99
C GLN A 148 -1.98 16.05 12.41
N LYS A 149 -2.50 16.45 13.57
CA LYS A 149 -3.81 16.01 14.06
C LYS A 149 -4.92 16.47 13.10
N GLY A 150 -5.83 15.56 12.73
CA GLY A 150 -6.94 15.88 11.83
C GLY A 150 -6.55 15.99 10.36
N ALA A 151 -5.32 15.63 10.01
CA ALA A 151 -4.83 15.61 8.64
C ALA A 151 -4.13 14.29 8.33
N CYS A 152 -4.32 13.83 7.09
CA CYS A 152 -3.61 12.69 6.55
C CYS A 152 -2.25 13.11 6.00
N LEU A 153 -1.33 12.16 5.90
CA LEU A 153 -0.01 12.36 5.32
C LEU A 153 0.26 11.25 4.30
N VAL A 154 0.72 11.62 3.11
CA VAL A 154 1.06 10.66 2.04
C VAL A 154 2.46 10.95 1.50
N THR A 155 3.10 9.96 0.90
CA THR A 155 4.38 10.21 0.23
C THR A 155 4.20 10.67 -1.22
N THR A 156 5.12 11.49 -1.72
CA THR A 156 5.20 11.86 -3.14
C THR A 156 6.63 11.75 -3.65
N TYR A 157 6.81 11.54 -4.95
CA TYR A 157 8.11 11.61 -5.61
C TYR A 157 7.95 12.12 -7.04
N THR A 158 9.00 12.74 -7.57
CA THR A 158 8.98 13.28 -8.94
C THR A 158 9.19 12.18 -9.96
N VAL A 159 8.37 12.15 -11.01
CA VAL A 159 8.50 11.22 -12.15
C VAL A 159 8.75 11.97 -13.46
N GLU A 160 9.35 11.28 -14.41
CA GLU A 160 9.51 11.81 -15.77
C GLU A 160 8.15 11.99 -16.46
N THR A 161 8.05 13.00 -17.33
CA THR A 161 6.82 13.31 -18.09
C THR A 161 6.28 12.11 -18.85
N ASN A 162 7.14 11.27 -19.41
CA ASN A 162 6.72 10.07 -20.15
C ASN A 162 6.25 8.92 -19.25
N GLN A 163 6.30 9.04 -17.93
CA GLN A 163 5.90 8.00 -16.98
C GLN A 163 4.59 8.32 -16.23
N VAL A 164 4.06 9.53 -16.33
CA VAL A 164 2.87 9.97 -15.56
C VAL A 164 1.65 9.06 -15.74
N HIS A 165 1.48 8.46 -16.92
CA HIS A 165 0.40 7.52 -17.25
C HIS A 165 0.45 6.19 -16.45
N LYS A 166 1.47 5.98 -15.63
CA LYS A 166 1.62 4.79 -14.79
C LYS A 166 1.15 5.01 -13.36
N PHE A 167 0.96 6.26 -12.92
CA PHE A 167 0.83 6.62 -11.51
C PHE A 167 -0.39 7.50 -11.25
N GLY A 168 -0.82 7.55 -9.98
CA GLY A 168 -1.64 8.65 -9.48
C GLY A 168 -0.77 9.90 -9.33
N ILE A 169 -1.13 10.97 -10.04
CA ILE A 169 -0.43 12.26 -10.03
C ILE A 169 -1.21 13.25 -9.18
N VAL A 170 -0.51 13.96 -8.30
CA VAL A 170 -1.10 14.95 -7.41
C VAL A 170 -0.59 16.35 -7.72
N GLU A 171 -1.43 17.35 -7.47
CA GLU A 171 -1.01 18.76 -7.42
C GLU A 171 -1.13 19.24 -5.99
N THR A 172 -0.14 20.01 -5.52
CA THR A 172 -0.14 20.56 -4.17
C THR A 172 -0.15 22.08 -4.19
N ASP A 173 -0.67 22.69 -3.13
CA ASP A 173 -0.44 24.11 -2.89
C ASP A 173 0.97 24.36 -2.31
N HIS A 174 1.26 25.63 -1.99
CA HIS A 174 2.53 26.08 -1.42
C HIS A 174 2.84 25.49 -0.03
N GLN A 175 1.85 24.88 0.64
CA GLN A 175 2.02 24.21 1.94
C GLN A 175 2.17 22.69 1.81
N GLY A 176 2.23 22.18 0.58
CA GLY A 176 2.33 20.75 0.32
C GLY A 176 1.01 20.00 0.53
N ILE A 177 -0.13 20.70 0.58
CA ILE A 177 -1.46 20.08 0.71
C ILE A 177 -2.00 19.76 -0.68
N ILE A 178 -2.49 18.53 -0.87
CA ILE A 178 -3.06 18.08 -2.16
C ILE A 178 -4.32 18.89 -2.52
N ARG A 179 -4.35 19.40 -3.75
CA ARG A 179 -5.48 20.15 -4.35
C ARG A 179 -6.08 19.45 -5.56
N SER A 180 -5.39 18.50 -6.16
CA SER A 180 -5.88 17.68 -7.27
C SER A 180 -5.27 16.30 -7.24
N PHE A 181 -6.01 15.30 -7.72
CA PHE A 181 -5.54 13.93 -7.91
C PHE A 181 -6.04 13.41 -9.26
N LEU A 182 -5.12 12.94 -10.11
CA LEU A 182 -5.42 12.34 -11.41
C LEU A 182 -4.82 10.92 -11.45
N GLU A 183 -5.66 9.92 -11.70
CA GLU A 183 -5.21 8.53 -11.83
C GLU A 183 -4.73 8.27 -13.27
N LYS A 184 -3.45 7.99 -13.44
CA LYS A 184 -2.82 7.62 -14.73
C LYS A 184 -3.13 8.62 -15.85
N PRO A 185 -2.90 9.93 -15.64
CA PRO A 185 -3.19 10.93 -16.64
C PRO A 185 -2.29 10.81 -17.86
N SER A 186 -2.73 11.36 -18.99
CA SER A 186 -1.84 11.67 -20.11
C SER A 186 -0.95 12.88 -19.77
N PRO A 187 0.23 13.01 -20.39
CA PRO A 187 1.18 14.10 -20.09
C PRO A 187 0.64 15.52 -20.26
N ASP A 188 -0.40 15.70 -21.07
CA ASP A 188 -1.07 16.97 -21.38
C ASP A 188 -2.19 17.34 -20.39
N GLN A 189 -2.62 16.42 -19.51
CA GLN A 189 -3.69 16.69 -18.55
C GLN A 189 -3.23 17.49 -17.32
N THR A 190 -1.94 17.50 -17.01
CA THR A 190 -1.36 18.25 -15.88
C THR A 190 0.13 18.51 -16.10
N GLU A 191 0.62 19.63 -15.59
CA GLU A 191 2.05 19.94 -15.51
C GLU A 191 2.74 19.30 -14.29
N SER A 192 1.96 18.76 -13.35
CA SER A 192 2.55 18.11 -12.17
C SER A 192 3.24 16.80 -12.52
N ARG A 193 4.34 16.56 -11.81
CA ARG A 193 5.14 15.33 -11.90
C ARG A 193 5.24 14.62 -10.55
N LEU A 194 4.39 14.98 -9.59
CA LEU A 194 4.36 14.37 -8.27
C LEU A 194 3.50 13.11 -8.29
N ALA A 195 4.15 11.94 -8.37
CA ALA A 195 3.49 10.66 -8.20
C ALA A 195 3.25 10.35 -6.72
N CYS A 196 2.10 9.76 -6.40
CA CYS A 196 1.70 9.39 -5.06
C CYS A 196 1.53 7.86 -4.97
N PRO A 197 2.51 7.11 -4.42
CA PRO A 197 2.39 5.67 -4.24
C PRO A 197 1.58 5.30 -3.01
N CYS A 198 1.19 4.03 -2.90
CA CYS A 198 0.45 3.52 -1.75
C CYS A 198 1.30 3.48 -0.47
N PHE A 199 1.36 4.61 0.22
CA PHE A 199 1.96 4.80 1.53
C PHE A 199 1.25 5.98 2.20
N TYR A 200 0.19 5.67 2.95
CA TYR A 200 -0.76 6.67 3.44
C TYR A 200 -0.87 6.55 4.95
N LEU A 201 -0.56 7.62 5.67
CA LEU A 201 -0.92 7.75 7.07
C LEU A 201 -2.28 8.45 7.16
N LEU A 202 -3.32 7.63 7.27
CA LEU A 202 -4.70 8.05 7.41
C LEU A 202 -4.97 8.46 8.86
N ASP A 203 -5.42 9.70 9.06
CA ASP A 203 -5.92 10.16 10.35
C ASP A 203 -7.24 9.45 10.69
N SER A 204 -7.55 9.31 11.98
CA SER A 204 -8.82 8.71 12.42
C SER A 204 -10.04 9.41 11.81
N ALA A 205 -9.97 10.73 11.59
CA ALA A 205 -11.03 11.50 10.95
C ALA A 205 -11.27 11.12 9.47
N ALA A 206 -10.30 10.49 8.80
CA ALA A 206 -10.46 10.03 7.41
C ALA A 206 -11.19 8.70 7.29
N ILE A 207 -11.16 7.86 8.33
CA ILE A 207 -11.74 6.50 8.27
C ILE A 207 -13.25 6.54 7.97
N PRO A 208 -14.08 7.37 8.64
CA PRO A 208 -15.49 7.51 8.28
C PRO A 208 -15.71 7.98 6.83
N LEU A 209 -14.80 8.80 6.28
CA LEU A 209 -14.88 9.26 4.90
C LEU A 209 -14.57 8.14 3.90
N VAL A 210 -13.59 7.27 4.19
CA VAL A 210 -13.32 6.06 3.37
C VAL A 210 -14.52 5.12 3.38
N ARG A 211 -15.18 4.94 4.53
CA ARG A 211 -16.42 4.17 4.64
C ARG A 211 -17.58 4.79 3.86
N GLY A 212 -17.70 6.12 3.92
CA GLY A 212 -18.64 6.89 3.11
C GLY A 212 -18.41 6.71 1.61
N PHE A 213 -17.16 6.76 1.17
CA PHE A 213 -16.79 6.52 -0.24
C PHE A 213 -17.28 5.16 -0.74
N LEU A 214 -17.00 4.08 -0.02
CA LEU A 214 -17.44 2.74 -0.43
C LEU A 214 -18.98 2.60 -0.37
N SER A 215 -19.62 3.25 0.59
CA SER A 215 -21.10 3.30 0.67
C SER A 215 -21.71 4.05 -0.52
N ASP A 216 -21.10 5.15 -0.95
CA ASP A 216 -21.51 5.88 -2.14
C ASP A 216 -21.34 5.03 -3.41
N CYS A 217 -20.21 4.34 -3.55
CA CYS A 217 -19.96 3.40 -4.66
C CYS A 217 -21.02 2.30 -4.71
N LYS A 218 -21.36 1.70 -3.56
CA LYS A 218 -22.39 0.67 -3.46
C LYS A 218 -23.77 1.21 -3.82
N THR A 219 -24.15 2.36 -3.29
CA THR A 219 -25.44 3.03 -3.57
C THR A 219 -25.60 3.34 -5.06
N LYS A 220 -24.51 3.80 -5.70
CA LYS A 220 -24.45 4.12 -7.13
C LYS A 220 -24.22 2.89 -8.03
N GLN A 221 -24.07 1.70 -7.44
CA GLN A 221 -23.78 0.45 -8.15
C GLN A 221 -22.54 0.54 -9.07
N LEU A 222 -21.50 1.23 -8.60
CA LEU A 222 -20.26 1.39 -9.35
C LEU A 222 -19.48 0.07 -9.41
N GLY A 223 -18.84 -0.17 -10.56
CA GLY A 223 -17.98 -1.32 -10.78
C GLY A 223 -16.65 -1.22 -10.03
N LEU A 224 -15.97 -2.37 -9.93
CA LEU A 224 -14.70 -2.57 -9.22
C LEU A 224 -13.63 -1.52 -9.57
N GLU A 225 -13.56 -1.10 -10.83
CA GLU A 225 -12.62 -0.09 -11.34
C GLU A 225 -12.67 1.27 -10.62
N HIS A 226 -13.77 1.55 -9.91
CA HIS A 226 -13.93 2.77 -9.14
C HIS A 226 -13.25 2.73 -7.77
N TYR A 227 -12.91 1.55 -7.24
CA TYR A 227 -12.34 1.39 -5.89
C TYR A 227 -11.23 0.32 -5.79
N ASP A 228 -10.82 -0.31 -6.91
CA ASP A 228 -9.75 -1.32 -6.96
C ASP A 228 -8.33 -0.73 -6.87
N ALA A 229 -8.18 0.59 -7.01
CA ALA A 229 -6.90 1.29 -6.85
C ALA A 229 -6.93 2.18 -5.61
N THR A 230 -5.87 2.13 -4.79
CA THR A 230 -5.82 2.86 -3.52
C THR A 230 -5.86 4.38 -3.70
N GLY A 231 -5.36 4.89 -4.82
CA GLY A 231 -5.47 6.31 -5.21
C GLY A 231 -6.90 6.81 -5.35
N LYS A 232 -7.88 5.93 -5.59
CA LYS A 232 -9.31 6.30 -5.65
C LYS A 232 -9.82 6.81 -4.30
N ALA A 233 -9.33 6.24 -3.20
CA ALA A 233 -9.62 6.77 -1.87
C ALA A 233 -9.06 8.18 -1.71
N LEU A 234 -7.80 8.42 -2.12
CA LEU A 234 -7.19 9.76 -2.04
C LEU A 234 -7.96 10.80 -2.87
N ALA A 235 -8.39 10.42 -4.08
CA ALA A 235 -9.19 11.28 -4.95
C ALA A 235 -10.52 11.69 -4.29
N TYR A 236 -11.11 10.80 -3.47
CA TYR A 236 -12.30 11.11 -2.68
C TYR A 236 -11.97 11.93 -1.42
N LEU A 237 -10.84 11.69 -0.78
CA LEU A 237 -10.47 12.30 0.50
C LEU A 237 -9.96 13.74 0.36
N TYR A 238 -9.15 14.07 -0.65
CA TYR A 238 -8.48 15.38 -0.71
C TYR A 238 -9.41 16.61 -0.61
N PRO A 239 -10.63 16.63 -1.19
CA PRO A 239 -11.50 17.80 -1.04
C PRO A 239 -12.25 17.82 0.31
N ARG A 240 -12.10 16.78 1.15
CA ARG A 240 -12.86 16.56 2.39
C ARG A 240 -12.01 16.60 3.65
N ILE A 241 -10.72 16.25 3.57
CA ILE A 241 -9.77 16.29 4.67
C ILE A 241 -8.38 16.70 4.13
N PRO A 242 -7.59 17.51 4.87
CA PRO A 242 -6.24 17.85 4.43
C PRO A 242 -5.37 16.60 4.26
N LEU A 243 -4.74 16.51 3.08
CA LEU A 243 -3.72 15.51 2.76
C LEU A 243 -2.39 16.25 2.55
N HIS A 244 -1.52 16.22 3.55
CA HIS A 244 -0.15 16.71 3.43
C HIS A 244 0.70 15.70 2.66
N THR A 245 1.77 16.19 2.05
CA THR A 245 2.72 15.37 1.32
C THR A 245 4.09 15.36 2.00
N HIS A 246 4.76 14.21 1.93
CA HIS A 246 6.15 14.02 2.31
C HIS A 246 6.94 13.54 1.09
N THR A 247 7.93 14.30 0.65
CA THR A 247 8.72 13.93 -0.54
C THR A 247 9.72 12.83 -0.20
N ILE A 248 9.73 11.78 -1.02
CA ILE A 248 10.71 10.69 -1.00
C ILE A 248 11.51 10.70 -2.30
N SER A 249 12.69 10.09 -2.29
CA SER A 249 13.55 10.02 -3.48
C SER A 249 13.02 9.09 -4.58
N GLY A 250 12.16 8.14 -4.22
CA GLY A 250 11.50 7.25 -5.17
C GLY A 250 10.99 5.97 -4.54
N ARG A 251 10.44 5.10 -5.39
CA ARG A 251 9.94 3.79 -5.02
C ARG A 251 10.38 2.71 -6.00
N ILE A 252 10.33 1.48 -5.53
CA ILE A 252 10.41 0.26 -6.30
C ILE A 252 9.04 -0.41 -6.22
N ASP A 253 8.44 -0.71 -7.37
CA ASP A 253 7.11 -1.32 -7.50
C ASP A 253 7.25 -2.68 -8.20
N VAL A 254 7.06 -3.76 -7.46
CA VAL A 254 7.20 -5.12 -7.96
C VAL A 254 5.91 -5.53 -8.68
N GLY A 255 5.80 -5.11 -9.94
CA GLY A 255 4.60 -5.28 -10.73
C GLY A 255 4.59 -6.47 -11.68
N GLY A 256 5.77 -6.89 -12.16
CA GLY A 256 6.02 -7.96 -13.11
C GLY A 256 7.46 -8.48 -12.97
N LEU A 257 7.87 -9.41 -13.83
CA LEU A 257 9.16 -10.11 -13.65
C LEU A 257 10.36 -9.17 -13.74
N GLN A 258 10.41 -8.27 -14.73
CA GLN A 258 11.56 -7.35 -14.84
C GLN A 258 11.70 -6.45 -13.61
N SER A 259 10.60 -5.85 -13.13
CA SER A 259 10.62 -5.03 -11.91
C SER A 259 11.01 -5.83 -10.66
N TYR A 260 10.70 -7.13 -10.61
CA TYR A 260 11.15 -8.00 -9.54
C TYR A 260 12.67 -8.20 -9.58
N ILE A 261 13.23 -8.46 -10.76
CA ILE A 261 14.68 -8.62 -10.96
C ILE A 261 15.41 -7.33 -10.56
N ASP A 262 14.96 -6.19 -11.06
CA ASP A 262 15.54 -4.88 -10.75
C ASP A 262 15.48 -4.59 -9.24
N ALA A 263 14.36 -4.91 -8.60
CA ALA A 263 14.20 -4.79 -7.15
C ALA A 263 15.16 -5.71 -6.39
N ASN A 264 15.27 -6.97 -6.79
CA ASN A 264 16.14 -7.94 -6.14
C ASN A 264 17.60 -7.51 -6.23
N ASP A 265 18.03 -7.02 -7.39
CA ASP A 265 19.38 -6.49 -7.61
C ASP A 265 19.66 -5.24 -6.79
N TYR A 266 18.68 -4.35 -6.64
CA TYR A 266 18.79 -3.15 -5.80
C TYR A 266 19.00 -3.55 -4.33
N PHE A 267 18.12 -4.39 -3.78
CA PHE A 267 18.18 -4.78 -2.37
C PHE A 267 19.29 -5.78 -2.03
N ALA A 268 19.88 -6.45 -3.03
CA ALA A 268 21.06 -7.30 -2.83
C ALA A 268 22.36 -6.49 -2.69
N LYS A 269 22.40 -5.27 -3.22
CA LYS A 269 23.54 -4.36 -3.13
C LYS A 269 23.36 -3.49 -1.89
N LYS A 270 24.14 -3.74 -0.84
CA LYS A 270 24.18 -2.88 0.36
C LYS A 270 24.70 -1.49 0.03
#